data_AF-A0A212EPY3-F1
#
_entry.id   AF-A0A212EPY3-F1
#
_cell.length_a   1.000
_cell.length_b   1.000
_cell.length_c   1.000
_cell.angle_alpha   90.00
_cell.angle_beta   90.00
_cell.angle_gamma   90.00
#
_symmetry.space_group_name_H-M   'P 1'
#
loop_
_entity.id
_entity.type
_entity.pdbx_description
1 polymer ?
#
loop_
_entity_poly.entity_id
_entity_poly.type
_entity_poly.pdbx_seq_one_letter_code
_entity_poly.pdbx_strand_id
1 'polypeptide(L)'
;MVKFFRKSISISDFWVGNHERLSDFYLTSWQPGDSVVPMLIVRVLLACVATGIFVWSLTSGVSSYWLIYLTNWGLLLVTSMTLSGLLISILGVCHKLKDGSDLPWYISMYWFLYNICIAIAIMITGLYWILLYNPDDQSVESPEVFWLDVATHGLNSCVVFAEVILSRTPLMLLHIYQPLGLGLWYAAFTGIYYAAGGTDSFGNPFIYAVLDWRQPLRAGIIVAASAASLIIVYTSLWVLTLCRDKISTALVRTTSLNLPFTPPDQHVPIGIV
;
A
#
# COMPACT_ATOMS: atom_id res chain seq x y z
N MET A 1 23.75 -1.31 7.95
CA MET A 1 24.57 -1.24 6.72
C MET A 1 23.61 -1.15 5.54
N VAL A 2 23.40 0.04 4.99
CA VAL A 2 22.52 0.22 3.81
C VAL A 2 23.28 -0.35 2.62
N LYS A 3 23.09 -1.64 2.32
CA LYS A 3 23.67 -2.27 1.14
C LYS A 3 23.00 -1.63 -0.07
N PHE A 4 23.67 -0.64 -0.67
CA PHE A 4 23.09 0.11 -1.79
C PHE A 4 22.91 -0.76 -3.03
N PHE A 5 23.55 -1.92 -3.13
CA PHE A 5 23.31 -2.91 -4.17
C PHE A 5 23.67 -4.30 -3.62
N ARG A 6 22.77 -5.27 -3.74
CA ARG A 6 23.17 -6.69 -3.72
C ARG A 6 24.15 -6.86 -4.90
N LYS A 7 25.29 -7.53 -4.68
CA LYS A 7 26.41 -7.64 -5.64
C LYS A 7 26.04 -8.33 -6.96
N SER A 8 24.84 -8.91 -7.07
CA SER A 8 24.22 -9.41 -8.29
C SER A 8 22.71 -9.40 -8.13
N ILE A 9 21.96 -8.81 -9.07
CA ILE A 9 20.50 -8.97 -9.16
C ILE A 9 20.24 -10.33 -9.80
N SER A 10 19.41 -11.15 -9.16
CA SER A 10 18.95 -12.45 -9.63
C SER A 10 17.51 -12.38 -10.12
N ILE A 11 17.06 -13.34 -10.93
CA ILE A 11 15.67 -13.41 -11.39
C ILE A 11 14.70 -13.52 -10.21
N SER A 12 15.08 -14.22 -9.14
CA SER A 12 14.29 -14.32 -7.91
C SER A 12 14.05 -12.98 -7.21
N ASP A 13 14.92 -11.97 -7.40
CA ASP A 13 14.73 -10.64 -6.78
C ASP A 13 13.57 -9.85 -7.42
N PHE A 14 13.12 -10.24 -8.63
CA PHE A 14 11.94 -9.64 -9.27
C PHE A 14 10.64 -10.07 -8.59
N TRP A 15 10.62 -11.19 -7.87
CA TRP A 15 9.43 -11.69 -7.19
C TRP A 15 9.48 -11.46 -5.68
N VAL A 16 8.32 -11.40 -5.05
CA VAL A 16 8.13 -11.21 -3.60
C VAL A 16 8.33 -12.52 -2.79
N GLY A 17 9.24 -13.39 -3.23
CA GLY A 17 9.41 -14.74 -2.67
C GLY A 17 10.51 -14.87 -1.62
N ASN A 18 11.46 -13.94 -1.59
CA ASN A 18 12.64 -14.03 -0.73
C ASN A 18 12.99 -12.64 -0.16
N HIS A 19 13.26 -12.59 1.14
CA HIS A 19 13.79 -11.40 1.81
C HIS A 19 14.66 -11.84 3.00
N GLU A 20 15.72 -11.07 3.31
CA GLU A 20 16.74 -11.49 4.28
C GLU A 20 16.20 -11.67 5.72
N ARG A 21 15.15 -10.92 6.10
CA ARG A 21 14.62 -10.91 7.47
C ARG A 21 13.11 -10.90 7.47
N LEU A 22 12.50 -11.90 8.10
CA LEU A 22 11.04 -11.96 8.20
C LEU A 22 10.48 -10.83 9.07
N SER A 23 11.27 -10.40 10.04
CA SER A 23 10.93 -9.35 11.01
C SER A 23 10.65 -7.99 10.37
N ASP A 24 11.15 -7.73 9.16
CA ASP A 24 10.84 -6.51 8.43
C ASP A 24 9.35 -6.40 8.05
N PHE A 25 8.63 -7.52 7.97
CA PHE A 25 7.21 -7.54 7.61
C PHE A 25 6.25 -7.37 8.79
N TYR A 26 6.73 -7.41 10.03
CA TYR A 26 5.87 -7.30 11.22
C TYR A 26 6.40 -6.38 12.32
N LEU A 27 7.56 -5.75 12.11
CA LEU A 27 8.13 -4.76 13.04
C LEU A 27 8.00 -3.34 12.49
N THR A 28 7.98 -2.37 13.40
CA THR A 28 8.00 -0.94 13.05
C THR A 28 9.43 -0.44 12.87
N SER A 29 9.63 0.53 11.98
CA SER A 29 10.88 1.25 11.86
C SER A 29 11.22 2.04 13.13
N TRP A 30 10.26 2.36 14.00
CA TRP A 30 10.46 3.28 15.11
C TRP A 30 10.53 2.58 16.48
N GLN A 31 11.15 1.41 16.54
CA GLN A 31 11.39 0.69 17.78
C GLN A 31 12.82 0.12 17.89
N PRO A 32 13.42 0.08 19.09
CA PRO A 32 14.76 -0.46 19.31
C PRO A 32 14.80 -1.99 19.43
N GLY A 33 13.71 -2.65 19.83
CA GLY A 33 13.64 -4.10 20.03
C GLY A 33 12.85 -4.87 18.95
N ASP A 34 12.64 -6.15 19.22
CA ASP A 34 11.93 -7.09 18.33
C ASP A 34 10.48 -7.36 18.75
N SER A 35 9.90 -6.47 19.57
CA SER A 35 8.49 -6.56 19.94
C SER A 35 7.58 -6.35 18.74
N VAL A 36 6.62 -7.24 18.55
CA VAL A 36 5.62 -7.15 17.47
C VAL A 36 4.49 -6.17 17.82
N VAL A 37 4.31 -5.87 19.11
CA VAL A 37 3.17 -5.13 19.64
C VAL A 37 3.00 -3.73 19.01
N PRO A 38 4.05 -2.90 18.84
CA PRO A 38 3.84 -1.56 18.28
C PRO A 38 3.28 -1.58 16.86
N MET A 39 3.79 -2.47 15.99
CA MET A 39 3.28 -2.59 14.63
C MET A 39 1.88 -3.22 14.59
N LEU A 40 1.59 -4.15 15.50
CA LEU A 40 0.24 -4.72 15.65
C LEU A 40 -0.79 -3.63 15.95
N ILE A 41 -0.52 -2.74 16.91
CA ILE A 41 -1.43 -1.62 17.26
C ILE A 41 -1.67 -0.73 16.04
N VAL A 42 -0.60 -0.35 15.34
CA VAL A 42 -0.71 0.45 14.10
C VAL A 42 -1.61 -0.25 13.08
N ARG A 43 -1.38 -1.53 12.82
CA ARG A 43 -2.14 -2.28 11.80
C ARG A 43 -3.59 -2.53 12.18
N VAL A 44 -3.91 -2.66 13.47
CA VAL A 44 -5.31 -2.67 13.92
C VAL A 44 -5.99 -1.36 13.56
N LEU A 45 -5.37 -0.21 13.87
CA LEU A 45 -5.93 1.11 13.55
C LEU A 45 -6.10 1.29 12.04
N LEU A 46 -5.06 0.98 11.26
CA LEU A 46 -5.10 1.11 9.79
C LEU A 46 -6.16 0.20 9.15
N ALA A 47 -6.27 -1.06 9.60
CA ALA A 47 -7.28 -1.99 9.10
C ALA A 47 -8.69 -1.54 9.47
N CYS A 48 -8.92 -1.03 10.68
CA CYS A 48 -10.21 -0.48 11.09
C CYS A 48 -10.62 0.71 10.22
N VAL A 49 -9.72 1.67 9.98
CA VAL A 49 -10.00 2.83 9.13
C VAL A 49 -10.26 2.41 7.68
N ALA A 50 -9.39 1.59 7.10
CA ALA A 50 -9.56 1.11 5.72
C ALA A 50 -10.87 0.32 5.52
N THR A 51 -11.20 -0.57 6.46
CA THR A 51 -12.45 -1.33 6.43
C THR A 51 -13.66 -0.42 6.60
N GLY A 52 -13.58 0.58 7.49
CA GLY A 52 -14.65 1.57 7.67
C GLY A 52 -14.92 2.37 6.39
N ILE A 53 -13.88 2.87 5.73
CA ILE A 53 -14.01 3.60 4.45
C ILE A 53 -14.60 2.69 3.36
N PHE A 54 -14.12 1.44 3.27
CA PHE A 54 -14.62 0.47 2.31
C PHE A 54 -16.10 0.14 2.52
N VAL A 55 -16.51 -0.11 3.77
CA VAL A 55 -17.92 -0.37 4.10
C VAL A 55 -18.78 0.86 3.82
N TRP A 56 -18.32 2.06 4.18
CA TRP A 56 -19.04 3.30 3.88
C TRP A 56 -19.25 3.49 2.38
N SER A 57 -18.19 3.32 1.57
CA SER A 57 -18.27 3.37 0.10
C SER A 57 -19.25 2.33 -0.46
N LEU A 58 -19.22 1.10 0.05
CA LEU A 58 -20.17 0.06 -0.37
C LEU A 58 -21.61 0.44 -0.04
N THR A 59 -21.88 0.90 1.18
CA THR A 59 -23.25 1.21 1.61
C THR A 59 -23.82 2.46 0.95
N SER A 60 -22.98 3.45 0.66
CA SER A 60 -23.40 4.68 -0.01
C SER A 60 -23.47 4.53 -1.54
N GLY A 61 -22.72 3.59 -2.12
CA GLY A 61 -22.56 3.41 -3.55
C GLY A 61 -23.07 2.09 -4.11
N VAL A 62 -24.00 1.39 -3.44
CA VAL A 62 -24.53 0.09 -3.90
C VAL A 62 -25.11 0.23 -5.31
N SER A 63 -24.34 -0.20 -6.30
CA SER A 63 -24.69 -0.08 -7.71
C SER A 63 -23.95 -1.16 -8.51
N SER A 64 -24.55 -1.61 -9.62
CA SER A 64 -23.88 -2.51 -10.57
C SER A 64 -22.62 -1.88 -11.18
N TYR A 65 -22.48 -0.55 -11.08
CA TYR A 65 -21.32 0.21 -11.54
C TYR A 65 -20.20 0.33 -10.49
N TRP A 66 -20.36 -0.20 -9.27
CA TRP A 66 -19.34 -0.01 -8.23
C TRP A 66 -17.97 -0.56 -8.67
N LEU A 67 -17.94 -1.76 -9.25
CA LEU A 67 -16.70 -2.40 -9.70
C LEU A 67 -16.13 -1.84 -11.01
N ILE A 68 -16.76 -0.87 -11.68
CA ILE A 68 -16.15 -0.27 -12.89
C ILE A 68 -15.14 0.83 -12.54
N TYR A 69 -15.18 1.41 -11.33
CA TYR A 69 -14.31 2.53 -10.94
C TYR A 69 -12.98 2.09 -10.33
N LEU A 70 -11.88 2.77 -10.71
CA LEU A 70 -10.54 2.53 -10.19
C LEU A 70 -10.44 2.78 -8.69
N THR A 71 -11.11 3.84 -8.20
CA THR A 71 -11.17 4.17 -6.77
C THR A 71 -11.63 2.95 -5.95
N ASN A 72 -12.63 2.24 -6.46
CA ASN A 72 -13.24 1.09 -5.78
C ASN A 72 -12.34 -0.15 -5.81
N TRP A 73 -11.60 -0.37 -6.90
CA TRP A 73 -10.52 -1.37 -6.94
C TRP A 73 -9.41 -1.02 -5.93
N GLY A 74 -9.05 0.26 -5.85
CA GLY A 74 -8.09 0.77 -4.88
C GLY A 74 -8.51 0.51 -3.44
N LEU A 75 -9.77 0.79 -3.08
CA LEU A 75 -10.31 0.53 -1.75
C LEU A 75 -10.24 -0.97 -1.40
N LEU A 76 -10.70 -1.85 -2.30
CA LEU A 76 -10.65 -3.29 -2.09
C LEU A 76 -9.21 -3.78 -1.86
N LEU A 77 -8.25 -3.29 -2.64
CA LEU A 77 -6.85 -3.65 -2.52
C LEU A 77 -6.23 -3.12 -1.21
N VAL A 78 -6.49 -1.86 -0.83
CA VAL A 78 -5.97 -1.29 0.43
C VAL A 78 -6.56 -2.02 1.65
N THR A 79 -7.86 -2.32 1.66
CA THR A 79 -8.48 -3.11 2.72
C THR A 79 -7.86 -4.51 2.78
N SER A 80 -7.66 -5.17 1.64
CA SER A 80 -6.99 -6.49 1.58
C SER A 80 -5.55 -6.45 2.09
N MET A 81 -4.79 -5.41 1.74
CA MET A 81 -3.42 -5.19 2.19
C MET A 81 -3.36 -4.97 3.71
N THR A 82 -4.22 -4.10 4.26
CA THR A 82 -4.23 -3.81 5.71
C THR A 82 -4.65 -5.03 6.52
N LEU A 83 -5.64 -5.81 6.08
CA LEU A 83 -6.04 -7.06 6.73
C LEU A 83 -4.93 -8.13 6.65
N SER A 84 -4.25 -8.25 5.52
CA SER A 84 -3.12 -9.17 5.36
C SER A 84 -1.95 -8.78 6.28
N GLY A 85 -1.64 -7.49 6.38
CA GLY A 85 -0.62 -6.98 7.30
C GLY A 85 -1.00 -7.23 8.77
N LEU A 86 -2.26 -7.00 9.13
CA LEU A 86 -2.78 -7.29 10.47
C LEU A 86 -2.64 -8.79 10.81
N LEU A 87 -3.00 -9.68 9.88
CA LEU A 87 -2.83 -11.12 10.05
C LEU A 87 -1.36 -11.48 10.33
N ILE A 88 -0.42 -10.91 9.57
CA ILE A 88 1.02 -11.13 9.77
C ILE A 88 1.45 -10.69 11.18
N SER A 89 0.98 -9.55 11.66
CA SER A 89 1.29 -9.08 13.02
C SER A 89 0.67 -9.96 14.11
N ILE A 90 -0.56 -10.46 13.92
CA ILE A 90 -1.18 -11.42 14.84
C ILE A 90 -0.37 -12.71 14.88
N LEU A 91 0.00 -13.27 13.72
CA LEU A 91 0.83 -14.47 13.63
C LEU A 91 2.20 -14.27 14.27
N GLY A 92 2.80 -13.07 14.15
CA GLY A 92 4.06 -12.73 14.82
C GLY A 92 3.96 -12.69 16.35
N VAL A 93 2.77 -12.44 16.91
CA VAL A 93 2.52 -12.54 18.35
C VAL A 93 2.24 -13.99 18.77
N CYS A 94 1.42 -14.70 18.00
CA CYS A 94 1.02 -16.09 18.31
C CYS A 94 2.15 -17.10 18.09
N HIS A 95 3.04 -16.83 17.14
CA HIS A 95 4.11 -17.73 16.72
C HIS A 95 5.44 -17.00 16.65
N LYS A 96 6.52 -17.64 17.12
CA LYS A 96 7.89 -17.22 16.78
C LYS A 96 8.14 -17.54 15.31
N LEU A 97 7.81 -16.59 14.44
CA LEU A 97 8.16 -16.66 13.03
C LEU A 97 9.70 -16.74 12.91
N LYS A 98 10.20 -17.84 12.35
CA LYS A 98 11.64 -18.07 12.19
C LYS A 98 12.08 -17.60 10.80
N ASP A 99 13.26 -17.00 10.74
CA ASP A 99 13.90 -16.68 9.47
C ASP A 99 14.19 -17.99 8.72
N GLY A 100 13.78 -18.04 7.45
CA GLY A 100 14.02 -19.14 6.52
C GLY A 100 14.56 -18.60 5.20
N SER A 101 14.89 -19.50 4.26
CA SER A 101 15.35 -19.10 2.92
C SER A 101 14.25 -18.41 2.10
N ASP A 102 12.99 -18.76 2.34
CA ASP A 102 11.83 -18.33 1.56
C ASP A 102 10.76 -17.71 2.45
N LEU A 103 10.05 -16.74 1.90
CA LEU A 103 8.92 -16.12 2.57
C LEU A 103 7.70 -17.06 2.53
N PRO A 104 6.97 -17.23 3.65
CA PRO A 104 5.66 -17.84 3.63
C PRO A 104 4.73 -17.10 2.66
N TRP A 105 3.89 -17.85 1.94
CA TRP A 105 3.05 -17.32 0.85
C TRP A 105 2.18 -16.12 1.27
N TYR A 106 1.71 -16.08 2.52
CA TYR A 106 0.86 -15.00 3.02
C TYR A 106 1.64 -13.70 3.26
N ILE A 107 2.95 -13.78 3.59
CA ILE A 107 3.84 -12.62 3.66
C ILE A 107 4.17 -12.12 2.26
N SER A 108 4.45 -13.03 1.33
CA SER A 108 4.63 -12.70 -0.08
C SER A 108 3.39 -12.00 -0.66
N MET A 109 2.19 -12.52 -0.37
CA MET A 109 0.93 -11.91 -0.80
C MET A 109 0.76 -10.49 -0.23
N TYR A 110 0.98 -10.31 1.07
CA TYR A 110 0.96 -8.97 1.68
C TYR A 110 1.97 -8.04 1.01
N TRP A 111 3.19 -8.51 0.73
CA TRP A 111 4.23 -7.67 0.12
C TRP A 111 3.87 -7.26 -1.30
N PHE A 112 3.31 -8.18 -2.10
CA PHE A 112 2.78 -7.88 -3.42
C PHE A 112 1.66 -6.84 -3.37
N LEU A 113 0.68 -7.03 -2.47
CA LEU A 113 -0.41 -6.07 -2.26
C LEU A 113 0.15 -4.71 -1.81
N TYR A 114 1.12 -4.71 -0.88
CA TYR A 114 1.77 -3.50 -0.39
C TYR A 114 2.41 -2.71 -1.52
N ASN A 115 3.22 -3.35 -2.36
CA ASN A 115 3.87 -2.71 -3.51
C ASN A 115 2.87 -2.07 -4.48
N ILE A 116 1.71 -2.70 -4.68
CA ILE A 116 0.64 -2.15 -5.52
C ILE A 116 -0.05 -0.97 -4.82
N CYS A 117 -0.54 -1.19 -3.61
CA CYS A 117 -1.46 -0.28 -2.92
C CYS A 117 -0.82 1.08 -2.60
N ILE A 118 0.44 1.09 -2.17
CA ILE A 118 1.09 2.33 -1.71
C ILE A 118 1.18 3.39 -2.81
N ALA A 119 1.37 2.97 -4.06
CA ALA A 119 1.46 3.88 -5.19
C ALA A 119 0.08 4.14 -5.82
N ILE A 120 -0.76 3.11 -5.94
CA ILE A 120 -2.10 3.24 -6.53
C ILE A 120 -3.01 4.14 -5.70
N ALA A 121 -2.99 4.06 -4.36
CA ALA A 121 -3.84 4.92 -3.53
C ALA A 121 -3.47 6.41 -3.66
N ILE A 122 -2.17 6.73 -3.63
CA ILE A 122 -1.67 8.11 -3.84
C ILE A 122 -2.01 8.59 -5.26
N MET A 123 -1.87 7.69 -6.24
CA MET A 123 -2.21 7.99 -7.62
C MET A 123 -3.70 8.28 -7.81
N ILE A 124 -4.59 7.48 -7.23
CA ILE A 124 -6.05 7.69 -7.25
C ILE A 124 -6.39 9.06 -6.68
N THR A 125 -5.77 9.45 -5.56
CA THR A 125 -5.97 10.79 -4.97
C THR A 125 -5.52 11.90 -5.91
N GLY A 126 -4.33 11.78 -6.50
CA GLY A 126 -3.84 12.75 -7.46
C GLY A 126 -4.76 12.87 -8.68
N LEU A 127 -5.17 11.74 -9.27
CA LEU A 127 -6.08 11.72 -10.41
C LEU A 127 -7.43 12.35 -10.06
N TYR A 128 -7.98 12.07 -8.89
CA TYR A 128 -9.24 12.67 -8.46
C TYR A 128 -9.12 14.18 -8.33
N TRP A 129 -8.23 14.69 -7.49
CA TRP A 129 -8.15 16.13 -7.21
C TRP A 129 -7.63 16.96 -8.39
N ILE A 130 -6.89 16.37 -9.33
CA ILE A 130 -6.34 17.08 -10.49
C ILE A 130 -7.28 16.99 -11.71
N LEU A 131 -7.94 15.84 -11.93
CA LEU A 131 -8.67 15.57 -13.17
C LEU A 131 -10.19 15.44 -13.02
N LEU A 132 -10.70 15.17 -11.83
CA LEU A 132 -12.12 14.86 -11.59
C LEU A 132 -12.80 15.88 -10.67
N TYR A 133 -12.11 16.36 -9.64
CA TYR A 133 -12.68 17.31 -8.68
C TYR A 133 -12.97 18.66 -9.35
N ASN A 134 -14.20 19.13 -9.16
CA ASN A 134 -14.65 20.43 -9.61
C ASN A 134 -15.35 21.16 -8.45
N PRO A 135 -14.84 22.32 -7.99
CA PRO A 135 -15.44 23.04 -6.88
C PRO A 135 -16.84 23.60 -7.20
N ASP A 136 -17.17 23.81 -8.48
CA ASP A 136 -18.48 24.35 -8.86
C ASP A 136 -19.60 23.31 -8.66
N ASP A 137 -19.27 22.01 -8.82
CA ASP A 137 -20.21 20.90 -8.63
C ASP A 137 -20.58 20.71 -7.13
N GLN A 138 -19.70 21.15 -6.22
CA GLN A 138 -19.93 21.10 -4.77
C GLN A 138 -21.10 21.97 -4.29
N SER A 139 -21.51 22.97 -5.08
CA SER A 139 -22.69 23.78 -4.76
C SER A 139 -24.00 22.99 -4.83
N VAL A 140 -23.97 21.80 -5.44
CA VAL A 140 -25.13 20.92 -5.68
C VAL A 140 -25.03 19.62 -4.85
N GLU A 141 -23.84 19.22 -4.42
CA GLU A 141 -23.61 17.98 -3.66
C GLU A 141 -23.95 18.11 -2.17
N SER A 142 -24.41 17.01 -1.56
CA SER A 142 -24.61 16.97 -0.12
C SER A 142 -23.26 16.90 0.62
N PRO A 143 -23.15 17.43 1.85
CA PRO A 143 -21.93 17.33 2.64
C PRO A 143 -21.43 15.88 2.81
N GLU A 144 -22.34 14.91 2.82
CA GLU A 144 -22.01 13.48 2.95
C GLU A 144 -21.20 12.94 1.76
N VAL A 145 -21.52 13.37 0.54
CA VAL A 145 -20.81 12.96 -0.69
C VAL A 145 -19.38 13.51 -0.67
N PHE A 146 -19.23 14.80 -0.33
CA PHE A 146 -17.92 15.41 -0.19
C PHE A 146 -17.02 14.67 0.83
N TRP A 147 -17.56 14.35 2.01
CA TRP A 147 -16.78 13.63 3.02
C TRP A 147 -16.44 12.20 2.60
N LEU A 148 -17.31 11.55 1.82
CA LEU A 148 -17.01 10.25 1.23
C LEU A 148 -15.87 10.35 0.22
N ASP A 149 -15.80 11.40 -0.60
CA ASP A 149 -14.69 11.61 -1.53
C ASP A 149 -13.37 11.86 -0.80
N VAL A 150 -13.40 12.72 0.23
CA VAL A 150 -12.24 12.95 1.12
C VAL A 150 -11.79 11.64 1.77
N ALA A 151 -12.72 10.80 2.21
CA ALA A 151 -12.40 9.52 2.83
C ALA A 151 -11.80 8.51 1.84
N THR A 152 -12.46 8.30 0.71
CA THR A 152 -12.10 7.26 -0.29
C THR A 152 -10.81 7.58 -1.05
N HIS A 153 -10.44 8.86 -1.16
CA HIS A 153 -9.23 9.31 -1.82
C HIS A 153 -8.18 9.73 -0.77
N GLY A 154 -8.44 10.82 -0.05
CA GLY A 154 -7.51 11.45 0.88
C GLY A 154 -7.15 10.57 2.07
N LEU A 155 -8.13 10.19 2.90
CA LEU A 155 -7.86 9.36 4.09
C LEU A 155 -7.33 7.97 3.71
N ASN A 156 -7.81 7.38 2.62
CA ASN A 156 -7.28 6.14 2.08
C ASN A 156 -5.78 6.24 1.73
N SER A 157 -5.33 7.39 1.19
CA SER A 157 -3.91 7.65 0.96
C SER A 157 -3.12 7.84 2.24
N CYS A 158 -3.71 8.49 3.26
CA CYS A 158 -3.10 8.61 4.58
C CYS A 158 -2.87 7.24 5.23
N VAL A 159 -3.79 6.29 5.05
CA VAL A 159 -3.65 4.91 5.57
C VAL A 159 -2.41 4.24 4.98
N VAL A 160 -2.25 4.24 3.64
CA VAL A 160 -1.08 3.60 3.02
C VAL A 160 0.21 4.35 3.33
N PHE A 161 0.15 5.68 3.43
CA PHE A 161 1.32 6.50 3.77
C PHE A 161 1.79 6.21 5.19
N ALA A 162 0.87 6.05 6.14
CA ALA A 162 1.19 5.62 7.50
C ALA A 162 1.84 4.22 7.52
N GLU A 163 1.31 3.26 6.74
CA GLU A 163 1.94 1.92 6.61
C GLU A 163 3.38 2.04 6.07
N VAL A 164 3.62 2.90 5.06
CA VAL A 164 4.97 3.15 4.51
C VAL A 164 5.92 3.75 5.56
N ILE A 165 5.49 4.80 6.27
CA ILE A 165 6.36 5.48 7.25
C ILE A 165 6.63 4.63 8.48
N LEU A 166 5.64 3.86 8.95
CA LEU A 166 5.73 3.16 10.23
C LEU A 166 6.31 1.75 10.11
N SER A 167 6.05 1.01 9.03
CA SER A 167 6.54 -0.36 8.87
C SER A 167 8.04 -0.44 8.59
N ARG A 168 8.62 -1.63 8.73
CA ARG A 168 9.93 -1.99 8.16
C ARG A 168 9.80 -2.65 6.78
N THR A 169 8.56 -2.79 6.25
CA THR A 169 8.30 -3.49 5.00
C THR A 169 9.20 -2.90 3.90
N PRO A 170 9.97 -3.73 3.20
CA PRO A 170 10.90 -3.26 2.17
C PRO A 170 10.12 -2.81 0.94
N LEU A 171 10.61 -1.73 0.32
CA LEU A 171 10.16 -1.29 -1.00
C LEU A 171 11.34 -1.36 -1.95
N MET A 172 11.17 -2.04 -3.08
CA MET A 172 12.24 -2.27 -4.05
C MET A 172 11.85 -1.67 -5.39
N LEU A 173 12.73 -0.87 -5.99
CA LEU A 173 12.47 -0.28 -7.31
C LEU A 173 12.23 -1.35 -8.40
N LEU A 174 12.78 -2.55 -8.21
CA LEU A 174 12.56 -3.72 -9.08
C LEU A 174 11.08 -4.15 -9.16
N HIS A 175 10.25 -3.85 -8.15
CA HIS A 175 8.84 -4.25 -8.10
C HIS A 175 7.89 -3.19 -8.68
N ILE A 176 8.41 -2.11 -9.29
CA ILE A 176 7.61 -1.03 -9.89
C ILE A 176 6.64 -1.51 -10.98
N TYR A 177 6.96 -2.63 -11.63
CA TYR A 177 6.09 -3.25 -12.63
C TYR A 177 4.75 -3.74 -12.03
N GLN A 178 4.68 -3.97 -10.71
CA GLN A 178 3.47 -4.47 -10.04
C GLN A 178 2.33 -3.43 -10.04
N PRO A 179 2.51 -2.21 -9.49
CA PRO A 179 1.48 -1.16 -9.61
C PRO A 179 1.28 -0.71 -11.07
N LEU A 180 2.34 -0.65 -11.89
CA LEU A 180 2.20 -0.33 -13.32
C LEU A 180 1.32 -1.35 -14.05
N GLY A 181 1.52 -2.64 -13.76
CA GLY A 181 0.71 -3.73 -14.31
C GLY A 181 -0.77 -3.56 -13.96
N LEU A 182 -1.09 -3.24 -12.70
CA LEU A 182 -2.47 -2.96 -12.31
C LEU A 182 -3.04 -1.73 -13.04
N GLY A 183 -2.29 -0.62 -13.11
CA GLY A 183 -2.74 0.59 -13.78
C GLY A 183 -3.00 0.39 -15.27
N LEU A 184 -2.09 -0.29 -15.97
CA LEU A 184 -2.25 -0.64 -17.39
C LEU A 184 -3.39 -1.64 -17.61
N TRP A 185 -3.55 -2.61 -16.69
CA TRP A 185 -4.66 -3.54 -16.73
C TRP A 185 -6.01 -2.82 -16.59
N TYR A 186 -6.12 -1.87 -15.65
CA TYR A 186 -7.32 -1.06 -15.51
C TYR A 186 -7.57 -0.21 -16.76
N ALA A 187 -6.54 0.42 -17.34
CA ALA A 187 -6.67 1.17 -18.58
C ALA A 187 -7.19 0.29 -19.73
N ALA A 188 -6.62 -0.91 -19.90
CA ALA A 188 -7.09 -1.90 -20.88
C ALA A 188 -8.55 -2.31 -20.61
N PHE A 189 -8.90 -2.57 -19.35
CA PHE A 189 -10.27 -2.85 -18.94
C PHE A 189 -11.22 -1.74 -19.36
N THR A 190 -10.88 -0.46 -19.16
CA THR A 190 -11.76 0.64 -19.57
C THR A 190 -12.01 0.69 -21.08
N GLY A 191 -10.99 0.39 -21.89
CA GLY A 191 -11.11 0.33 -23.35
C GLY A 191 -11.95 -0.86 -23.83
N ILE A 192 -11.76 -2.04 -23.22
CA ILE A 192 -12.58 -3.24 -23.48
C ILE A 192 -14.02 -3.00 -23.06
N TYR A 193 -14.25 -2.41 -21.88
CA TYR A 193 -15.57 -2.09 -21.36
C TYR A 193 -16.33 -1.16 -22.32
N TYR A 194 -15.67 -0.12 -22.82
CA TYR A 194 -16.22 0.75 -23.86
C TYR A 194 -16.55 -0.01 -25.15
N ALA A 195 -15.62 -0.83 -25.66
CA ALA A 195 -15.82 -1.60 -26.88
C ALA A 195 -16.97 -2.61 -26.77
N ALA A 196 -17.26 -3.08 -25.56
CA ALA A 196 -18.40 -3.95 -25.26
C ALA A 196 -19.74 -3.19 -25.08
N GLY A 197 -19.76 -1.86 -25.25
CA GLY A 197 -20.96 -1.03 -25.08
C GLY A 197 -21.25 -0.62 -23.64
N GLY A 198 -20.26 -0.71 -22.74
CA GLY A 198 -20.41 -0.32 -21.33
C GLY A 198 -20.65 1.18 -21.15
N THR A 199 -21.38 1.55 -20.09
CA THR A 199 -21.72 2.93 -19.74
C THR A 199 -21.49 3.21 -18.25
N ASP A 200 -21.53 4.48 -17.85
CA ASP A 200 -21.67 4.83 -16.43
C ASP A 200 -23.14 4.77 -15.96
N SER A 201 -23.39 5.19 -14.72
CA SER A 201 -24.73 5.27 -14.12
C SER A 201 -25.67 6.25 -14.80
N PHE A 202 -25.16 7.17 -15.61
CA PHE A 202 -25.92 8.17 -16.36
C PHE A 202 -26.11 7.79 -17.84
N GLY A 203 -25.59 6.64 -18.27
CA GLY A 203 -25.66 6.18 -19.65
C GLY A 203 -24.59 6.79 -20.56
N ASN A 204 -23.59 7.46 -20.01
CA ASN A 204 -22.46 7.97 -20.79
C ASN A 204 -21.57 6.81 -21.25
N PRO A 205 -21.05 6.82 -22.49
CA PRO A 205 -20.23 5.74 -23.03
C PRO A 205 -18.76 5.81 -22.55
N PHE A 206 -18.54 6.11 -21.28
CA PHE A 206 -17.22 6.14 -20.63
C PHE A 206 -17.37 6.00 -19.11
N ILE A 207 -16.34 5.49 -18.45
CA ILE A 207 -16.27 5.42 -16.97
C ILE A 207 -15.82 6.78 -16.42
N TYR A 208 -14.81 7.37 -17.05
CA TYR A 208 -14.29 8.70 -16.76
C TYR A 208 -14.24 9.49 -18.06
N ALA A 209 -14.78 10.71 -18.07
CA ALA A 209 -14.79 11.55 -19.28
C ALA A 209 -13.38 11.82 -19.83
N VAL A 210 -12.37 11.87 -18.96
CA VAL A 210 -10.95 12.02 -19.35
C VAL A 210 -10.39 10.79 -20.10
N LEU A 211 -11.02 9.63 -19.95
CA LEU A 211 -10.71 8.38 -20.66
C LEU A 211 -11.83 8.02 -21.65
N ASP A 212 -12.45 9.02 -22.29
CA ASP A 212 -13.40 8.78 -23.37
C ASP A 212 -12.70 8.21 -24.61
N TRP A 213 -12.88 6.90 -24.83
CA TRP A 213 -12.25 6.14 -25.90
C TRP A 213 -12.77 6.47 -27.31
N ARG A 214 -13.82 7.29 -27.43
CA ARG A 214 -14.19 7.93 -28.71
C ARG A 214 -13.12 8.91 -29.18
N GLN A 215 -12.28 9.40 -28.27
CA GLN A 215 -11.11 10.23 -28.52
C GLN A 215 -9.82 9.47 -28.16
N PRO A 216 -9.45 8.41 -28.92
CA PRO A 216 -8.43 7.45 -28.51
C PRO A 216 -7.04 8.08 -28.33
N LEU A 217 -6.71 9.11 -29.10
CA LEU A 217 -5.44 9.84 -28.93
C LEU A 217 -5.38 10.55 -27.57
N ARG A 218 -6.46 11.25 -27.18
CA ARG A 218 -6.54 11.94 -25.88
C ARG A 218 -6.48 10.92 -24.73
N ALA A 219 -7.29 9.86 -24.80
CA ALA A 219 -7.29 8.80 -23.81
C ALA A 219 -5.90 8.16 -23.67
N GLY A 220 -5.23 7.85 -24.79
CA GLY A 220 -3.87 7.31 -24.80
C GLY A 220 -2.83 8.25 -24.17
N ILE A 221 -2.93 9.56 -24.39
CA ILE A 221 -2.07 10.55 -23.74
C ILE A 221 -2.29 10.56 -22.23
N ILE A 222 -3.56 10.52 -21.77
CA ILE A 222 -3.87 10.46 -20.33
C ILE A 222 -3.30 9.19 -19.71
N VAL A 223 -3.48 8.02 -20.34
CA VAL A 223 -2.91 6.75 -19.86
C VAL A 223 -1.38 6.82 -19.77
N ALA A 224 -0.70 7.36 -20.79
CA ALA A 224 0.75 7.50 -20.79
C ALA A 224 1.24 8.46 -19.71
N ALA A 225 0.58 9.62 -19.54
CA ALA A 225 0.87 10.58 -18.50
C ALA A 225 0.64 9.99 -17.10
N SER A 226 -0.44 9.23 -16.91
CA SER A 226 -0.71 8.51 -15.67
C SER A 226 0.37 7.46 -15.38
N ALA A 227 0.77 6.66 -16.37
CA ALA A 227 1.85 5.68 -16.18
C ALA A 227 3.19 6.35 -15.78
N ALA A 228 3.54 7.46 -16.43
CA ALA A 228 4.73 8.24 -16.07
C ALA A 228 4.65 8.81 -14.65
N SER A 229 3.51 9.39 -14.28
CA SER A 229 3.26 9.89 -12.92
C SER A 229 3.33 8.78 -11.87
N LEU A 230 2.82 7.58 -12.17
CA LEU A 230 2.89 6.43 -11.27
C LEU A 230 4.35 5.99 -11.04
N ILE A 231 5.20 6.04 -12.07
CA ILE A 231 6.65 5.78 -11.93
C ILE A 231 7.29 6.78 -10.98
N ILE A 232 6.96 8.05 -11.11
CA ILE A 232 7.48 9.13 -10.26
C ILE A 232 7.02 8.92 -8.81
N VAL A 233 5.73 8.63 -8.59
CA VAL A 233 5.18 8.37 -7.25
C VAL A 233 5.87 7.16 -6.61
N TYR A 234 5.98 6.04 -7.33
CA TYR A 234 6.62 4.83 -6.80
C TYR A 234 8.10 5.06 -6.46
N THR A 235 8.83 5.75 -7.34
CA THR A 235 10.24 6.09 -7.10
C THR A 235 10.39 7.03 -5.90
N SER A 236 9.47 7.98 -5.73
CA SER A 236 9.46 8.89 -4.57
C SER A 236 9.21 8.14 -3.26
N LEU A 237 8.25 7.21 -3.26
CA LEU A 237 8.00 6.32 -2.11
C LEU A 237 9.22 5.44 -1.81
N TRP A 238 9.88 4.92 -2.83
CA TRP A 238 11.13 4.16 -2.66
C TRP A 238 12.21 5.01 -1.98
N VAL A 239 12.46 6.23 -2.45
CA VAL A 239 13.39 7.17 -1.80
C VAL A 239 12.96 7.47 -0.35
N LEU A 240 11.66 7.66 -0.10
CA LEU A 240 11.12 7.86 1.24
C LEU A 240 11.42 6.69 2.17
N THR A 241 11.28 5.44 1.71
CA THR A 241 11.63 4.25 2.52
C THR A 241 13.12 4.17 2.82
N LEU A 242 13.99 4.54 1.88
CA LEU A 242 15.43 4.62 2.13
C LEU A 242 15.76 5.68 3.20
N CYS A 243 15.09 6.84 3.14
CA CYS A 243 15.23 7.89 4.15
C CYS A 243 14.73 7.43 5.52
N ARG A 244 13.53 6.83 5.58
CA ARG A 244 12.95 6.22 6.80
C ARG A 244 13.93 5.27 7.45
N ASP A 245 14.49 4.33 6.68
CA ASP A 245 15.38 3.29 7.21
C ASP A 245 16.73 3.86 7.67
N LYS A 246 17.28 4.85 6.95
CA LYS A 246 18.50 5.55 7.36
C LYS A 246 18.30 6.31 8.67
N ILE A 247 17.22 7.08 8.79
CA ILE A 247 16.88 7.86 9.99
C ILE A 247 16.62 6.93 11.16
N SER A 248 15.78 5.92 10.97
CA SER A 248 15.47 4.89 11.96
C SER A 248 16.74 4.20 12.47
N THR A 249 17.65 3.84 11.55
CA THR A 249 18.92 3.22 11.91
C THR A 249 19.74 4.15 12.79
N ALA A 250 19.91 5.41 12.40
CA ALA A 250 20.75 6.38 13.10
C ALA A 250 20.22 6.82 14.47
N LEU A 251 18.89 6.95 14.61
CA LEU A 251 18.28 7.54 15.81
C LEU A 251 17.73 6.50 16.80
N VAL A 252 17.24 5.37 16.29
CA VAL A 252 16.52 4.38 17.11
C VAL A 252 17.29 3.07 17.21
N ARG A 253 17.70 2.49 16.07
CA ARG A 253 18.26 1.14 16.06
C ARG A 253 19.72 1.10 16.52
N THR A 254 20.56 2.09 16.22
CA THR A 254 21.95 2.16 16.73
C THR A 254 22.03 2.51 18.21
N THR A 255 21.05 3.24 18.75
CA THR A 255 21.00 3.60 20.17
C THR A 255 20.88 2.35 21.07
N SER A 256 20.32 1.25 20.55
CA SER A 256 20.24 -0.04 21.25
C SER A 256 21.59 -0.74 21.48
N LEU A 257 22.60 -0.49 20.63
CA LEU A 257 23.95 -1.08 20.75
C LEU A 257 24.79 -0.42 21.85
N ASN A 258 24.37 0.76 22.33
CA ASN A 258 25.05 1.49 23.41
C ASN A 258 24.41 1.25 24.78
N LEU A 259 23.34 0.45 24.85
CA LEU A 259 22.77 0.04 26.12
C LEU A 259 23.65 -1.06 26.73
N PRO A 260 24.04 -0.95 28.01
CA PRO A 260 24.72 -2.05 28.68
C PRO A 260 23.85 -3.31 28.62
N PHE A 261 24.47 -4.46 28.39
CA PHE A 261 23.79 -5.75 28.50
C PHE A 261 23.05 -5.79 29.83
N THR A 262 21.75 -6.11 29.80
CA THR A 262 21.02 -6.42 31.04
C THR A 262 21.80 -7.53 31.75
N PRO A 263 22.17 -7.34 33.03
CA PRO A 263 22.77 -8.40 33.81
C PRO A 263 21.86 -9.65 33.74
N PRO A 264 22.43 -10.86 33.67
CA PRO A 264 21.61 -12.07 33.73
C PRO A 264 20.72 -12.02 34.97
N ASP A 265 19.43 -12.37 34.80
CA ASP A 265 18.46 -12.43 35.89
C ASP A 265 19.05 -13.24 37.05
N GLN A 266 19.19 -12.62 38.22
CA GLN A 266 19.69 -13.27 39.44
C GLN A 266 18.75 -14.38 39.96
N HIS A 267 17.62 -14.59 39.30
CA HIS A 267 16.61 -15.58 39.66
C HIS A 267 16.65 -16.86 38.84
N VAL A 268 17.64 -17.08 37.97
CA VAL A 268 17.88 -18.42 37.41
C VAL A 268 18.55 -19.26 38.50
N PRO A 269 17.87 -20.26 39.09
CA PRO A 269 18.53 -21.17 40.02
C PRO A 269 19.59 -21.90 39.22
N ILE A 270 20.84 -21.75 39.63
CA ILE A 270 21.95 -22.57 39.14
C ILE A 270 21.59 -24.02 39.49
N GLY A 271 21.12 -24.76 38.49
CA GLY A 271 20.88 -26.18 38.61
C GLY A 271 22.17 -26.87 39.05
N ILE A 272 22.07 -27.54 40.19
CA ILE A 272 23.11 -28.35 40.83
C ILE A 272 23.35 -29.59 39.94
N VAL A 273 24.61 -29.72 39.51
CA VAL A 273 25.36 -30.91 39.03
C VAL A 273 24.72 -31.78 37.94
#